data_AF-A0A2E0J502-F1
#
_entry.id   AF-A0A2E0J502-F1
#
_cell.length_a   1.000
_cell.length_b   1.000
_cell.length_c   1.000
_cell.angle_alpha   90.00
_cell.angle_beta   90.00
_cell.angle_gamma   90.00
#
_symmetry.space_group_name_H-M   'P 1'
#
loop_
_entity.id
_entity.type
_entity.pdbx_description
1 polymer ?
#
loop_
_entity_poly.entity_id
_entity_poly.type
_entity_poly.pdbx_seq_one_letter_code
_entity_poly.pdbx_strand_id
1 'polypeptide(L)'
;MPGRWSLRALGVAVVLAAFTILVFAGWRAALDRYAGAWTHQPEDAAWVLPDTAQALVEQSFADLDGAVVDRHVDLISDGQLASAAVGGGAQADVGASPSGSPIAWARRRAVRHAAGMGDGVFADAEYMSRLLRQMAAMPGDYRARLFARDAVYDDQGRLAAAATTDFVANAVVVWLAERAPDRLVPVVSVHPARDDAVQALAHWAERGVKNVSWLPVAQRVDLDGAAANAAYAAMAEHGMTLHTRVGRWKSADGHEDTIDPAALKPALDAGLEVSVAIGDVDTGPDIDVMASLFSLLREPAYNARLRIDLGGVLEAGRLADVLTPLLQHPQFFDRMRYASAYPDPALAHAIDPARLADHDFLDPALVEPLRATYDVNPLLFALVTLRHVRLPTTGLHFPASVFTQESGS
;
A
#
# COMPACT_ATOMS: atom_id res chain seq x y z
N MET A 1 -31.13 16.29 -54.97
CA MET A 1 -30.90 17.03 -53.71
C MET A 1 -30.22 16.12 -52.68
N PRO A 2 -28.88 16.11 -52.57
CA PRO A 2 -28.16 15.32 -51.55
C PRO A 2 -27.53 16.15 -50.40
N GLY A 3 -27.57 17.49 -50.42
CA GLY A 3 -26.73 18.34 -49.55
C GLY A 3 -27.27 18.74 -48.16
N ARG A 4 -28.53 18.46 -47.81
CA ARG A 4 -29.13 18.91 -46.53
C ARG A 4 -28.97 17.91 -45.38
N TRP A 5 -28.72 16.64 -45.68
CA TRP A 5 -28.46 15.60 -44.69
C TRP A 5 -27.01 15.66 -44.17
N SER A 6 -26.05 16.02 -45.03
CA SER A 6 -24.63 16.14 -44.66
C SER A 6 -24.35 17.28 -43.67
N LEU A 7 -25.02 18.44 -43.82
CA LEU A 7 -24.85 19.59 -42.91
C LEU A 7 -25.44 19.34 -41.51
N ARG A 8 -26.58 18.65 -41.42
CA ARG A 8 -27.17 18.26 -40.12
C ARG A 8 -26.35 17.18 -39.42
N ALA A 9 -25.89 16.17 -40.17
CA ALA A 9 -25.00 15.15 -39.64
C ALA A 9 -23.67 15.75 -39.15
N LEU A 10 -23.10 16.70 -39.91
CA LEU A 10 -21.90 17.42 -39.50
C LEU A 10 -22.13 18.27 -38.24
N GLY A 11 -23.26 18.97 -38.14
CA GLY A 11 -23.62 19.74 -36.95
C GLY A 11 -23.77 18.86 -35.70
N VAL A 12 -24.44 17.71 -35.84
CA VAL A 12 -24.55 16.71 -34.75
C VAL A 12 -23.18 16.16 -34.38
N ALA A 13 -22.32 15.84 -35.36
CA ALA A 13 -20.97 15.33 -35.11
C ALA A 13 -20.10 16.36 -34.36
N VAL A 14 -20.18 17.64 -34.72
CA VAL A 14 -19.45 18.71 -34.01
C VAL A 14 -19.95 18.88 -32.59
N VAL A 15 -21.27 18.85 -32.35
CA VAL A 15 -21.84 18.93 -31.00
C VAL A 15 -21.44 17.72 -30.15
N LEU A 16 -21.47 16.51 -30.71
CA LEU A 16 -21.00 15.30 -30.03
C LEU A 16 -19.52 15.38 -29.71
N ALA A 17 -18.67 15.81 -30.67
CA ALA A 17 -17.24 15.99 -30.43
C ALA A 17 -16.96 17.03 -29.33
N ALA A 18 -17.64 18.18 -29.37
CA ALA A 18 -17.52 19.21 -28.33
C ALA A 18 -17.97 18.70 -26.95
N PHE A 19 -19.07 17.94 -26.90
CA PHE A 19 -19.54 17.30 -25.67
C PHE A 19 -18.53 16.29 -25.13
N THR A 20 -17.98 15.43 -25.99
CA THR A 20 -16.94 14.46 -25.61
C THR A 20 -15.68 15.17 -25.08
N ILE A 21 -15.24 16.24 -25.72
CA ILE A 21 -14.10 17.05 -25.25
C ILE A 21 -14.39 17.65 -23.87
N LEU A 22 -15.57 18.23 -23.66
CA LEU A 22 -15.96 18.80 -22.38
C LEU A 22 -16.04 17.75 -21.27
N VAL A 23 -16.60 16.58 -21.55
CA VAL A 23 -16.64 15.46 -20.60
C VAL A 23 -15.22 14.99 -20.27
N PHE A 24 -14.34 14.86 -21.26
CA PHE A 24 -12.96 14.43 -21.05
C PHE A 24 -12.15 15.47 -20.26
N ALA A 25 -12.28 16.76 -20.60
CA ALA A 25 -11.62 17.85 -19.87
C ALA A 25 -12.14 17.97 -18.44
N GLY A 26 -13.46 17.86 -18.23
CA GLY A 26 -14.08 17.84 -16.91
C GLY A 26 -13.63 16.64 -16.08
N TRP A 27 -13.51 15.46 -16.68
CA TRP A 27 -12.99 14.27 -16.03
C TRP A 27 -11.52 14.44 -15.62
N ARG A 28 -10.67 14.97 -16.50
CA ARG A 28 -9.27 15.23 -16.20
C ARG A 28 -9.11 16.24 -15.07
N ALA A 29 -9.86 17.35 -15.11
CA ALA A 29 -9.87 18.34 -14.03
C ALA A 29 -10.37 17.74 -12.69
N ALA A 30 -11.31 16.78 -12.74
CA ALA A 30 -11.74 16.06 -11.55
C ALA A 30 -10.62 15.14 -11.00
N LEU A 31 -9.87 14.45 -11.86
CA LEU A 31 -8.70 13.66 -11.42
C LEU A 31 -7.61 14.54 -10.83
N ASP A 32 -7.27 15.65 -11.49
CA ASP A 32 -6.27 16.61 -11.02
C ASP A 32 -6.68 17.24 -9.67
N ARG A 33 -7.97 17.30 -9.34
CA ARG A 33 -8.47 17.88 -8.09
C ARG A 33 -8.70 16.87 -6.97
N TYR A 34 -9.25 15.71 -7.29
CA TYR A 34 -9.76 14.74 -6.33
C TYR A 34 -8.93 13.45 -6.26
N ALA A 35 -7.99 13.25 -7.19
CA ALA A 35 -7.05 12.14 -7.17
C ALA A 35 -5.62 12.65 -6.91
N GLY A 36 -4.84 12.94 -7.94
CA GLY A 36 -3.45 13.39 -7.82
C GLY A 36 -3.35 14.90 -7.79
N ALA A 37 -3.75 15.51 -6.67
CA ALA A 37 -3.79 16.99 -6.54
C ALA A 37 -2.44 17.67 -6.31
N TRP A 38 -1.34 16.99 -6.67
CA TRP A 38 0.02 17.53 -6.62
C TRP A 38 0.39 18.16 -7.97
N THR A 39 1.11 19.26 -7.93
CA THR A 39 1.43 20.07 -9.12
C THR A 39 2.93 20.19 -9.41
N HIS A 40 3.77 19.84 -8.43
CA HIS A 40 5.22 19.93 -8.52
C HIS A 40 5.87 18.55 -8.63
N GLN A 41 7.13 18.52 -9.06
CA GLN A 41 7.91 17.29 -9.06
C GLN A 41 8.70 17.18 -7.74
N PRO A 42 8.98 15.95 -7.24
CA PRO A 42 9.60 15.77 -5.92
C PRO A 42 10.96 16.47 -5.71
N GLU A 43 11.73 16.60 -6.80
CA GLU A 43 13.06 17.20 -6.87
C GLU A 43 12.98 18.72 -6.73
N ASP A 44 11.80 19.29 -6.97
CA ASP A 44 11.55 20.72 -6.85
C ASP A 44 11.51 21.21 -5.40
N ALA A 45 11.42 20.28 -4.44
CA ALA A 45 11.20 20.55 -3.02
C ALA A 45 12.06 21.68 -2.45
N ALA A 46 13.34 21.74 -2.82
CA ALA A 46 14.27 22.73 -2.30
C ALA A 46 13.95 24.20 -2.69
N TRP A 47 13.14 24.42 -3.73
CA TRP A 47 12.79 25.78 -4.19
C TRP A 47 11.30 26.10 -4.15
N VAL A 48 10.41 25.09 -4.15
CA VAL A 48 8.95 25.34 -4.06
C VAL A 48 8.39 25.22 -2.66
N LEU A 49 9.03 24.48 -1.75
CA LEU A 49 8.52 24.36 -0.38
C LEU A 49 8.74 25.67 0.39
N PRO A 50 7.71 26.20 1.08
CA PRO A 50 7.87 27.31 2.01
C PRO A 50 8.85 26.96 3.15
N ASP A 51 9.51 27.95 3.73
CA ASP A 51 10.45 27.77 4.86
C ASP A 51 9.83 26.98 6.02
N THR A 52 8.53 27.17 6.28
CA THR A 52 7.79 26.41 7.31
C THR A 52 7.66 24.93 6.99
N ALA A 53 7.49 24.55 5.72
CA ALA A 53 7.46 23.17 5.27
C ALA A 53 8.87 22.55 5.25
N GLN A 54 9.88 23.31 4.83
CA GLN A 54 11.28 22.86 4.89
C GLN A 54 11.71 22.57 6.32
N ALA A 55 11.46 23.50 7.25
CA ALA A 55 11.77 23.30 8.67
C ALA A 55 11.02 22.10 9.28
N LEU A 56 9.76 21.90 8.88
CA LEU A 56 8.97 20.75 9.33
C LEU A 56 9.58 19.42 8.85
N VAL A 57 9.98 19.38 7.58
CA VAL A 57 10.66 18.23 6.98
C VAL A 57 11.99 17.96 7.70
N GLU A 58 12.83 18.97 7.89
CA GLU A 58 14.08 18.82 8.63
C GLU A 58 13.85 18.29 10.06
N GLN A 59 12.86 18.84 10.77
CA GLN A 59 12.51 18.39 12.11
C GLN A 59 12.07 16.92 12.13
N SER A 60 11.33 16.46 11.12
CA SER A 60 10.86 15.06 11.04
C SER A 60 11.99 14.04 10.90
N PHE A 61 13.17 14.45 10.42
CA PHE A 61 14.33 13.60 10.19
C PHE A 61 15.45 13.79 11.24
N ALA A 62 15.37 14.83 12.09
CA ALA A 62 16.47 15.25 12.95
C ALA A 62 16.92 14.21 13.99
N ASP A 63 16.01 13.34 14.45
CA ASP A 63 16.22 12.29 15.45
C ASP A 63 16.23 10.87 14.84
N LEU A 64 16.27 10.76 13.51
CA LEU A 64 16.30 9.48 12.83
C LEU A 64 17.74 8.96 12.72
N ASP A 65 18.05 7.98 13.57
CA ASP A 65 19.33 7.27 13.55
C ASP A 65 19.31 6.12 12.53
N GLY A 66 19.32 6.44 11.24
CA GLY A 66 19.44 5.45 10.15
C GLY A 66 18.50 5.69 8.97
N ALA A 67 18.48 4.72 8.04
CA ALA A 67 17.59 4.78 6.88
C ALA A 67 16.13 4.60 7.31
N VAL A 68 15.24 5.40 6.75
CA VAL A 68 13.79 5.18 6.86
C VAL A 68 13.44 3.92 6.07
N VAL A 69 12.67 3.03 6.69
CA VAL A 69 12.24 1.77 6.05
C VAL A 69 10.72 1.73 5.99
N ASP A 70 10.19 2.05 4.82
CA ASP A 70 8.78 1.93 4.48
C ASP A 70 8.41 0.47 4.26
N ARG A 71 7.56 -0.06 5.14
CA ARG A 71 7.21 -1.49 5.15
C ARG A 71 6.16 -1.89 4.14
N HIS A 72 5.48 -0.95 3.48
CA HIS A 72 4.43 -1.27 2.51
C HIS A 72 4.34 -0.24 1.38
N VAL A 73 4.80 -0.64 0.20
CA VAL A 73 4.48 0.01 -1.08
C VAL A 73 3.91 -1.03 -2.06
N ASP A 74 2.70 -0.79 -2.55
CA ASP A 74 2.05 -1.64 -3.55
C ASP A 74 2.49 -1.24 -4.96
N LEU A 75 2.99 -2.20 -5.73
CA LEU A 75 3.24 -2.00 -7.16
C LEU A 75 1.90 -2.01 -7.92
N ILE A 76 1.59 -0.92 -8.62
CA ILE A 76 0.50 -0.91 -9.59
C ILE A 76 1.09 -1.18 -10.97
N SER A 77 0.52 -2.17 -11.66
CA SER A 77 1.05 -2.65 -12.94
C SER A 77 -0.08 -2.99 -13.90
N ASP A 78 0.11 -2.63 -15.17
CA ASP A 78 -0.67 -3.11 -16.32
C ASP A 78 -0.05 -4.34 -16.98
N GLY A 79 1.02 -4.89 -16.39
CA GLY A 79 1.75 -6.03 -16.92
C GLY A 79 2.78 -5.67 -18.00
N GLN A 80 3.06 -4.38 -18.24
CA GLN A 80 4.05 -3.95 -19.23
C GLN A 80 5.45 -4.45 -18.83
N LEU A 81 5.78 -4.29 -17.54
CA LEU A 81 7.06 -4.73 -17.00
C LEU A 81 7.20 -6.25 -16.86
N ALA A 82 6.10 -7.02 -16.92
CA ALA A 82 6.15 -8.49 -16.83
C ALA A 82 6.96 -9.09 -17.98
N SER A 83 6.86 -8.51 -19.19
CA SER A 83 7.63 -8.95 -20.36
C SER A 83 9.14 -8.71 -20.26
N ALA A 84 9.56 -7.73 -19.44
CA ALA A 84 10.97 -7.36 -19.24
C ALA A 84 11.64 -8.15 -18.11
N ALA A 85 10.86 -8.72 -17.20
CA ALA A 85 11.34 -9.56 -16.12
C ALA A 85 11.62 -10.99 -16.66
N VAL A 86 12.88 -11.28 -16.97
CA VAL A 86 13.31 -12.62 -17.39
C VAL A 86 13.58 -13.48 -16.16
N GLY A 87 12.87 -14.59 -16.05
CA GLY A 87 13.07 -15.61 -15.02
C GLY A 87 12.32 -15.31 -13.72
N GLY A 88 11.25 -16.05 -13.48
CA GLY A 88 10.63 -16.13 -12.16
C GLY A 88 9.72 -17.34 -12.08
N GLY A 89 9.82 -18.09 -10.99
CA GLY A 89 9.11 -19.34 -10.75
C GLY A 89 7.62 -19.25 -11.10
N ALA A 90 7.08 -20.37 -11.57
CA ALA A 90 5.78 -20.57 -12.22
C ALA A 90 4.60 -19.80 -11.58
N GLN A 91 4.48 -18.50 -11.80
CA GLN A 91 3.24 -17.77 -11.57
C GLN A 91 2.42 -17.86 -12.85
N ALA A 92 1.15 -18.19 -12.71
CA ALA A 92 0.23 -18.10 -13.82
C ALA A 92 0.13 -16.63 -14.24
N ASP A 93 0.41 -16.32 -15.49
CA ASP A 93 0.18 -14.99 -16.04
C ASP A 93 -1.33 -14.77 -16.13
N VAL A 94 -1.87 -14.04 -15.16
CA VAL A 94 -3.25 -13.60 -15.18
C VAL A 94 -3.25 -12.18 -15.74
N GLY A 95 -3.59 -12.06 -17.02
CA GLY A 95 -3.74 -10.77 -17.67
C GLY A 95 -4.70 -9.85 -16.90
N ALA A 96 -4.63 -8.54 -17.15
CA ALA A 96 -5.44 -7.55 -16.44
C ALA A 96 -6.95 -7.88 -16.52
N SER A 97 -7.54 -8.27 -15.38
CA SER A 97 -8.98 -8.46 -15.28
C SER A 97 -9.70 -7.10 -15.35
N PRO A 98 -10.62 -6.88 -16.30
CA PRO A 98 -11.40 -5.66 -16.34
C PRO A 98 -12.30 -5.58 -15.10
N SER A 99 -12.32 -4.43 -14.43
CA SER A 99 -13.24 -4.20 -13.31
C SER A 99 -14.68 -4.22 -13.83
N GLY A 100 -15.51 -5.14 -13.34
CA GLY A 100 -16.91 -5.25 -13.75
C GLY A 100 -17.82 -4.09 -13.29
N SER A 101 -17.34 -3.22 -12.40
CA SER A 101 -18.09 -2.08 -11.84
C SER A 101 -17.56 -0.73 -12.33
N PRO A 102 -18.43 0.21 -12.78
CA PRO A 102 -18.04 1.57 -13.14
C PRO A 102 -17.36 2.34 -11.99
N ILE A 103 -17.75 2.07 -10.74
CA ILE A 103 -17.16 2.71 -9.56
C ILE A 103 -15.74 2.19 -9.33
N ALA A 104 -15.54 0.87 -9.43
CA ALA A 104 -14.22 0.26 -9.31
C ALA A 104 -13.28 0.74 -10.43
N TRP A 105 -13.80 0.90 -11.64
CA TRP A 105 -13.06 1.50 -12.76
C TRP A 105 -12.63 2.94 -12.46
N ALA A 106 -13.56 3.79 -11.98
CA ALA A 106 -13.27 5.19 -11.65
C ALA A 106 -12.25 5.31 -10.52
N ARG A 107 -12.39 4.50 -9.45
CA ARG A 107 -11.42 4.42 -8.35
C ARG A 107 -10.03 4.02 -8.87
N ARG A 108 -9.94 2.97 -9.70
CA ARG A 108 -8.68 2.52 -10.30
C ARG A 108 -8.02 3.65 -11.10
N ARG A 109 -8.79 4.40 -11.89
CA ARG A 109 -8.27 5.54 -12.66
C ARG A 109 -7.76 6.67 -11.74
N ALA A 110 -8.47 6.96 -10.65
CA ALA A 110 -8.04 7.91 -9.64
C ALA A 110 -6.70 7.51 -9.01
N VAL A 111 -6.59 6.27 -8.51
CA VAL A 111 -5.35 5.75 -7.90
C VAL A 111 -4.18 5.82 -8.88
N ARG A 112 -4.37 5.39 -10.13
CA ARG A 112 -3.34 5.46 -11.17
C ARG A 112 -2.85 6.88 -11.40
N HIS A 113 -3.78 7.82 -11.56
CA HIS A 113 -3.46 9.21 -11.79
C HIS A 113 -2.71 9.82 -10.59
N ALA A 114 -3.18 9.54 -9.36
CA ALA A 114 -2.51 9.93 -8.13
C ALA A 114 -1.08 9.39 -8.01
N ALA A 115 -0.88 8.13 -8.43
CA ALA A 115 0.42 7.48 -8.47
C ALA A 115 1.34 7.99 -9.62
N GLY A 116 0.86 8.94 -10.44
CA GLY A 116 1.60 9.50 -11.56
C GLY A 116 1.68 8.62 -12.80
N MET A 117 0.76 7.65 -12.94
CA MET A 117 0.65 6.82 -14.13
C MET A 117 -0.10 7.53 -15.24
N GLY A 118 0.51 7.62 -16.42
CA GLY A 118 -0.16 8.00 -17.64
C GLY A 118 -1.13 6.95 -18.16
N ASP A 119 -1.78 7.28 -19.27
CA ASP A 119 -2.65 6.38 -20.05
C ASP A 119 -1.89 5.65 -21.17
N GLY A 120 -0.56 5.80 -21.22
CA GLY A 120 0.29 5.31 -22.29
C GLY A 120 0.84 3.90 -22.06
N VAL A 121 1.55 3.41 -23.08
CA VAL A 121 2.23 2.10 -23.08
C VAL A 121 3.46 2.01 -22.14
N PHE A 122 3.73 3.07 -21.39
CA PHE A 122 4.84 3.16 -20.42
C PHE A 122 4.38 3.44 -18.99
N ALA A 123 3.08 3.29 -18.70
CA ALA A 123 2.47 3.64 -17.41
C ALA A 123 3.18 2.98 -16.21
N ASP A 124 3.60 1.71 -16.32
CA ASP A 124 4.32 1.01 -15.23
C ASP A 124 5.70 1.63 -14.96
N ALA A 125 6.39 2.03 -16.04
CA ALA A 125 7.70 2.68 -15.95
C ALA A 125 7.59 4.11 -15.43
N GLU A 126 6.52 4.83 -15.79
CA GLU A 126 6.19 6.15 -15.25
C GLU A 126 5.92 6.11 -13.74
N TYR A 127 5.10 5.14 -13.29
CA TYR A 127 4.88 4.86 -11.87
C TYR A 127 6.21 4.64 -11.14
N MET A 128 7.02 3.70 -11.63
CA MET A 128 8.27 3.34 -10.98
C MET A 128 9.28 4.48 -10.97
N SER A 129 9.40 5.21 -12.09
CA SER A 129 10.22 6.42 -12.17
C SER A 129 9.77 7.45 -11.14
N ARG A 130 8.47 7.70 -11.00
CA ARG A 130 7.94 8.65 -10.02
C ARG A 130 8.20 8.20 -8.58
N LEU A 131 7.99 6.92 -8.27
CA LEU A 131 8.27 6.35 -6.95
C LEU A 131 9.75 6.55 -6.58
N LEU A 132 10.66 6.15 -7.46
CA LEU A 132 12.11 6.28 -7.21
C LEU A 132 12.54 7.74 -7.07
N ARG A 133 11.97 8.67 -7.85
CA ARG A 133 12.23 10.11 -7.71
C ARG A 133 11.74 10.67 -6.37
N GLN A 134 10.56 10.26 -5.90
CA GLN A 134 10.06 10.62 -4.55
C GLN A 134 10.98 10.13 -3.44
N MET A 135 11.46 8.89 -3.55
CA MET A 135 12.41 8.30 -2.58
C MET A 135 13.78 8.99 -2.62
N ALA A 136 14.25 9.35 -3.82
CA ALA A 136 15.53 10.05 -4.00
C ALA A 136 15.50 11.49 -3.48
N ALA A 137 14.33 12.13 -3.51
CA ALA A 137 14.11 13.47 -2.98
C ALA A 137 13.91 13.53 -1.45
N MET A 138 13.98 12.40 -0.75
CA MET A 138 13.95 12.37 0.72
C MET A 138 15.24 13.01 1.29
N PRO A 139 15.16 13.76 2.41
CA PRO A 139 16.35 14.34 3.07
C PRO A 139 17.41 13.33 3.54
N GLY A 140 17.03 12.06 3.72
CA GLY A 140 17.91 10.98 4.16
C GLY A 140 17.68 9.69 3.39
N ASP A 141 18.38 8.63 3.81
CA ASP A 141 18.22 7.31 3.20
C ASP A 141 16.80 6.78 3.39
N TYR A 142 16.22 6.28 2.30
CA TYR A 142 14.85 5.77 2.27
C TYR A 142 14.81 4.47 1.48
N ARG A 143 14.31 3.42 2.14
CA ARG A 143 14.09 2.09 1.58
C ARG A 143 12.60 1.75 1.61
N ALA A 144 12.10 1.08 0.58
CA ALA A 144 10.73 0.64 0.49
C ALA A 144 10.64 -0.87 0.23
N ARG A 145 9.74 -1.53 0.94
CA ARG A 145 9.30 -2.89 0.62
C ARG A 145 8.25 -2.82 -0.50
N LEU A 146 8.59 -3.37 -1.66
CA LEU A 146 7.74 -3.37 -2.85
C LEU A 146 6.98 -4.69 -2.94
N PHE A 147 5.65 -4.63 -3.02
CA PHE A 147 4.78 -5.80 -2.91
C PHE A 147 4.38 -6.35 -4.27
N ALA A 148 4.58 -7.65 -4.44
CA ALA A 148 3.92 -8.44 -5.47
C ALA A 148 2.54 -8.94 -4.98
N ARG A 149 1.74 -9.47 -5.90
CA ARG A 149 0.41 -10.00 -5.63
C ARG A 149 0.13 -11.19 -6.52
N ASP A 150 0.02 -12.37 -5.91
CA ASP A 150 -0.30 -13.60 -6.61
C ASP A 150 -1.79 -13.69 -6.96
N ALA A 151 -2.13 -14.62 -7.84
CA ALA A 151 -3.50 -14.89 -8.23
C ALA A 151 -4.33 -15.54 -7.12
N VAL A 152 -5.65 -15.59 -7.34
CA VAL A 152 -6.61 -16.35 -6.50
C VAL A 152 -6.56 -17.82 -6.91
N TYR A 153 -6.50 -18.72 -5.95
CA TYR A 153 -6.61 -20.16 -6.16
C TYR A 153 -7.78 -20.73 -5.34
N ASP A 154 -8.46 -21.74 -5.86
CA ASP A 154 -9.51 -22.44 -5.13
C ASP A 154 -8.95 -23.51 -4.16
N ASP A 155 -9.82 -24.10 -3.36
CA ASP A 155 -9.47 -25.13 -2.36
C ASP A 155 -8.86 -26.40 -2.99
N GLN A 156 -8.97 -26.57 -4.32
CA GLN A 156 -8.35 -27.66 -5.07
C GLN A 156 -7.03 -27.25 -5.74
N GLY A 157 -6.51 -26.06 -5.41
CA GLY A 157 -5.28 -25.51 -5.97
C GLY A 157 -5.38 -25.03 -7.41
N ARG A 158 -6.60 -24.85 -7.94
CA ARG A 158 -6.82 -24.40 -9.32
C ARG A 158 -6.91 -22.88 -9.39
N LEU A 159 -6.30 -22.32 -10.43
CA LEU A 159 -6.31 -20.89 -10.70
C LEU A 159 -7.72 -20.35 -10.96
N ALA A 160 -8.14 -19.38 -10.17
CA ALA A 160 -9.39 -18.63 -10.34
C ALA A 160 -9.12 -17.28 -11.04
N ALA A 161 -8.77 -17.33 -12.33
CA ALA A 161 -8.39 -16.13 -13.10
C ALA A 161 -9.46 -15.02 -13.08
N ALA A 162 -10.75 -15.37 -13.16
CA ALA A 162 -11.86 -14.40 -13.15
C ALA A 162 -12.03 -13.67 -11.81
N ALA A 163 -11.54 -14.27 -10.71
CA ALA A 163 -11.55 -13.67 -9.38
C ALA A 163 -10.28 -12.86 -9.09
N THR A 164 -9.24 -13.06 -9.90
CA THR A 164 -7.94 -12.43 -9.68
C THR A 164 -7.98 -10.98 -10.16
N THR A 165 -7.64 -10.07 -9.26
CA THR A 165 -7.53 -8.64 -9.52
C THR A 165 -6.19 -8.10 -9.04
N ASP A 166 -5.67 -7.10 -9.74
CA ASP A 166 -4.41 -6.41 -9.39
C ASP A 166 -3.21 -7.36 -9.27
N PHE A 167 -3.15 -8.38 -10.13
CA PHE A 167 -2.03 -9.32 -10.19
C PHE A 167 -0.71 -8.60 -10.48
N VAL A 168 0.32 -8.96 -9.72
CA VAL A 168 1.69 -8.45 -9.88
C VAL A 168 2.65 -9.61 -9.73
N ALA A 169 3.36 -9.92 -10.80
CA ALA A 169 4.33 -11.01 -10.82
C ALA A 169 5.53 -10.72 -9.88
N ASN A 170 5.91 -11.72 -9.10
CA ASN A 170 7.09 -11.74 -8.23
C ASN A 170 8.37 -11.41 -8.99
N ALA A 171 8.49 -11.94 -10.21
CA ALA A 171 9.64 -11.70 -11.08
C ALA A 171 9.89 -10.21 -11.32
N VAL A 172 8.83 -9.42 -11.51
CA VAL A 172 8.91 -7.97 -11.75
C VAL A 172 9.44 -7.25 -10.51
N VAL A 173 8.88 -7.56 -9.34
CA VAL A 173 9.27 -6.94 -8.07
C VAL A 173 10.72 -7.27 -7.70
N VAL A 174 11.14 -8.52 -7.90
CA VAL A 174 12.54 -8.94 -7.68
C VAL A 174 13.49 -8.26 -8.68
N TRP A 175 13.14 -8.24 -9.97
CA TRP A 175 13.93 -7.58 -11.02
C TRP A 175 14.10 -6.07 -10.78
N LEU A 176 13.08 -5.40 -10.24
CA LEU A 176 13.12 -4.01 -9.83
C LEU A 176 14.05 -3.82 -8.62
N ALA A 177 13.93 -4.67 -7.62
CA ALA A 177 14.79 -4.61 -6.44
C ALA A 177 16.27 -4.84 -6.77
N GLU A 178 16.58 -5.75 -7.70
CA GLU A 178 17.95 -5.98 -8.18
C GLU A 178 18.55 -4.75 -8.89
N ARG A 179 17.72 -3.85 -9.43
CA ARG A 179 18.15 -2.60 -10.09
C ARG A 179 18.31 -1.42 -9.16
N ALA A 180 17.65 -1.46 -8.01
CA ALA A 180 17.74 -0.42 -6.99
C ALA A 180 17.88 -1.04 -5.58
N PRO A 181 18.92 -1.87 -5.33
CA PRO A 181 19.04 -2.66 -4.10
C PRO A 181 19.16 -1.81 -2.83
N ASP A 182 19.70 -0.60 -2.96
CA ASP A 182 19.83 0.36 -1.85
C ASP A 182 18.49 1.05 -1.51
N ARG A 183 17.46 0.88 -2.35
CA ARG A 183 16.17 1.58 -2.22
C ARG A 183 14.99 0.60 -2.11
N LEU A 184 15.05 -0.56 -2.77
CA LEU A 184 13.92 -1.46 -2.89
C LEU A 184 14.24 -2.82 -2.27
N VAL A 185 13.29 -3.33 -1.49
CA VAL A 185 13.31 -4.68 -0.93
C VAL A 185 12.12 -5.45 -1.49
N PRO A 186 12.31 -6.61 -2.14
CA PRO A 186 11.20 -7.33 -2.76
C PRO A 186 10.37 -8.05 -1.70
N VAL A 187 9.06 -7.99 -1.85
CA VAL A 187 8.08 -8.82 -1.14
C VAL A 187 7.33 -9.64 -2.18
N VAL A 188 7.57 -10.95 -2.19
CA VAL A 188 6.92 -11.87 -3.14
C VAL A 188 5.57 -12.32 -2.59
N SER A 189 4.64 -12.71 -3.45
CA SER A 189 3.38 -13.32 -3.05
C SER A 189 3.30 -14.71 -3.65
N VAL A 190 3.13 -15.73 -2.80
CA VAL A 190 2.96 -17.13 -3.21
C VAL A 190 1.71 -17.65 -2.53
N HIS A 191 0.64 -17.84 -3.29
CA HIS A 191 -0.62 -18.31 -2.73
C HIS A 191 -0.47 -19.72 -2.12
N PRO A 192 -0.86 -19.97 -0.86
CA PRO A 192 -0.59 -21.24 -0.19
C PRO A 192 -1.32 -22.43 -0.81
N ALA A 193 -2.51 -22.21 -1.39
CA ALA A 193 -3.27 -23.27 -2.06
C ALA A 193 -2.65 -23.74 -3.39
N ARG A 194 -1.56 -23.13 -3.89
CA ARG A 194 -0.89 -23.62 -5.11
C ARG A 194 -0.28 -25.00 -4.88
N ASP A 195 -0.37 -25.86 -5.89
CA ASP A 195 0.28 -27.18 -5.88
C ASP A 195 1.79 -27.10 -5.67
N ASP A 196 2.42 -26.00 -6.11
CA ASP A 196 3.86 -25.75 -6.00
C ASP A 196 4.22 -24.74 -4.89
N ALA A 197 3.31 -24.39 -3.97
CA ALA A 197 3.51 -23.30 -3.01
C ALA A 197 4.82 -23.41 -2.21
N VAL A 198 5.08 -24.59 -1.64
CA VAL A 198 6.30 -24.84 -0.83
C VAL A 198 7.56 -24.75 -1.68
N GLN A 199 7.55 -25.33 -2.88
CA GLN A 199 8.68 -25.27 -3.81
C GLN A 199 8.94 -23.85 -4.31
N ALA A 200 7.88 -23.09 -4.58
CA ALA A 200 7.96 -21.70 -4.99
C ALA A 200 8.51 -20.80 -3.87
N LEU A 201 8.11 -21.02 -2.61
CA LEU A 201 8.68 -20.35 -1.45
C LEU A 201 10.18 -20.65 -1.31
N ALA A 202 10.57 -21.93 -1.38
CA ALA A 202 11.98 -22.32 -1.34
C ALA A 202 12.79 -21.68 -2.47
N HIS A 203 12.25 -21.65 -3.70
CA HIS A 203 12.90 -21.00 -4.84
C HIS A 203 13.20 -19.52 -4.59
N TRP A 204 12.24 -18.76 -4.05
CA TRP A 204 12.45 -17.36 -3.73
C TRP A 204 13.39 -17.17 -2.53
N ALA A 205 13.34 -18.07 -1.54
CA ALA A 205 14.28 -18.08 -0.43
C ALA A 205 15.74 -18.25 -0.88
N GLU A 206 15.99 -19.20 -1.79
CA GLU A 206 17.31 -19.45 -2.40
C GLU A 206 17.82 -18.24 -3.19
N ARG A 207 16.91 -17.43 -3.73
CA ARG A 207 17.20 -16.14 -4.38
C ARG A 207 17.42 -14.99 -3.40
N GLY A 208 17.37 -15.25 -2.10
CA GLY A 208 17.60 -14.26 -1.04
C GLY A 208 16.37 -13.44 -0.66
N VAL A 209 15.18 -13.78 -1.16
CA VAL A 209 13.94 -13.12 -0.74
C VAL A 209 13.59 -13.54 0.68
N LYS A 210 13.25 -12.55 1.53
CA LYS A 210 12.90 -12.75 2.95
C LYS A 210 11.48 -12.35 3.31
N ASN A 211 10.74 -11.77 2.38
CA ASN A 211 9.42 -11.21 2.66
C ASN A 211 8.39 -11.84 1.72
N VAL A 212 7.30 -12.35 2.30
CA VAL A 212 6.18 -12.94 1.58
C VAL A 212 4.90 -12.19 1.95
N SER A 213 4.03 -11.88 0.98
CA SER A 213 2.76 -11.19 1.22
C SER A 213 1.56 -12.05 0.87
N TRP A 214 0.58 -12.07 1.77
CA TRP A 214 -0.77 -12.59 1.51
C TRP A 214 -1.81 -11.52 1.81
N LEU A 215 -2.85 -11.46 0.98
CA LEU A 215 -4.01 -10.59 1.17
C LEU A 215 -5.24 -11.48 1.33
N PRO A 216 -5.54 -11.96 2.56
CA PRO A 216 -6.45 -13.09 2.75
C PRO A 216 -7.82 -12.90 2.11
N VAL A 217 -8.40 -11.71 2.21
CA VAL A 217 -9.68 -11.40 1.55
C VAL A 217 -9.54 -11.35 0.02
N ALA A 218 -8.59 -10.57 -0.50
CA ALA A 218 -8.45 -10.37 -1.94
C ALA A 218 -7.99 -11.63 -2.69
N GLN A 219 -7.20 -12.48 -2.04
CA GLN A 219 -6.66 -13.72 -2.59
C GLN A 219 -7.48 -14.95 -2.17
N ARG A 220 -8.42 -14.80 -1.23
CA ARG A 220 -9.22 -15.90 -0.63
C ARG A 220 -8.33 -16.95 0.05
N VAL A 221 -7.33 -16.48 0.79
CA VAL A 221 -6.44 -17.35 1.57
C VAL A 221 -7.11 -17.72 2.88
N ASP A 222 -7.32 -19.01 3.10
CA ASP A 222 -7.63 -19.56 4.42
C ASP A 222 -6.35 -19.62 5.26
N LEU A 223 -6.26 -18.72 6.26
CA LEU A 223 -5.09 -18.59 7.13
C LEU A 223 -4.92 -19.75 8.12
N ASP A 224 -5.99 -20.48 8.42
CA ASP A 224 -5.97 -21.61 9.36
C ASP A 224 -5.89 -22.97 8.65
N GLY A 225 -6.01 -22.96 7.31
CA GLY A 225 -6.06 -24.14 6.46
C GLY A 225 -4.76 -24.94 6.39
N ALA A 226 -4.87 -26.21 6.00
CA ALA A 226 -3.72 -27.12 5.87
C ALA A 226 -2.64 -26.61 4.90
N ALA A 227 -3.06 -25.96 3.81
CA ALA A 227 -2.16 -25.37 2.83
C ALA A 227 -1.35 -24.19 3.41
N ALA A 228 -2.01 -23.31 4.17
CA ALA A 228 -1.35 -22.21 4.87
C ALA A 228 -0.36 -22.74 5.92
N ASN A 229 -0.76 -23.75 6.70
CA ASN A 229 0.12 -24.39 7.69
C ASN A 229 1.40 -24.98 7.06
N ALA A 230 1.29 -25.64 5.89
CA ALA A 230 2.46 -26.14 5.17
C ALA A 230 3.38 -25.00 4.69
N ALA A 231 2.79 -23.91 4.18
CA ALA A 231 3.52 -22.73 3.75
C ALA A 231 4.16 -21.97 4.94
N TYR A 232 3.52 -21.90 6.11
CA TYR A 232 4.11 -21.32 7.32
C TYR A 232 5.37 -22.06 7.75
N ALA A 233 5.34 -23.40 7.76
CA ALA A 233 6.51 -24.21 8.07
C ALA A 233 7.66 -23.95 7.09
N ALA A 234 7.37 -23.89 5.78
CA ALA A 234 8.37 -23.60 4.75
C ALA A 234 8.96 -22.18 4.91
N MET A 235 8.11 -21.17 5.14
CA MET A 235 8.58 -19.80 5.38
C MET A 235 9.45 -19.71 6.65
N ALA A 236 9.05 -20.38 7.72
CA ALA A 236 9.81 -20.39 8.98
C ALA A 236 11.18 -21.09 8.81
N GLU A 237 11.24 -22.22 8.09
CA GLU A 237 12.49 -22.92 7.78
C GLU A 237 13.49 -22.02 7.01
N HIS A 238 12.99 -21.20 6.10
CA HIS A 238 13.80 -20.28 5.31
C HIS A 238 14.05 -18.90 5.96
N GLY A 239 13.55 -18.67 7.17
CA GLY A 239 13.65 -17.41 7.88
C GLY A 239 12.98 -16.26 7.12
N MET A 240 11.81 -16.51 6.54
CA MET A 240 10.98 -15.51 5.88
C MET A 240 10.02 -14.84 6.88
N THR A 241 9.51 -13.68 6.49
CA THR A 241 8.47 -12.93 7.19
C THR A 241 7.20 -12.89 6.34
N LEU A 242 6.05 -13.16 6.96
CA LEU A 242 4.75 -13.00 6.33
C LEU A 242 4.21 -11.59 6.57
N HIS A 243 3.82 -10.91 5.50
CA HIS A 243 3.09 -9.65 5.50
C HIS A 243 1.63 -9.93 5.16
N THR A 244 0.72 -9.59 6.05
CA THR A 244 -0.71 -9.90 5.88
C THR A 244 -1.59 -8.77 6.38
N ARG A 245 -2.91 -8.91 6.20
CA ARG A 245 -3.91 -7.93 6.64
C ARG A 245 -4.96 -8.60 7.53
N VAL A 246 -5.29 -7.92 8.63
CA VAL A 246 -6.41 -8.27 9.54
C VAL A 246 -7.50 -7.20 9.48
N GLY A 247 -8.65 -7.48 10.07
CA GLY A 247 -9.83 -6.62 10.02
C GLY A 247 -10.61 -6.78 8.71
N ARG A 248 -11.62 -5.92 8.55
CA ARG A 248 -12.50 -5.94 7.39
C ARG A 248 -11.79 -5.35 6.18
N TRP A 249 -12.00 -5.98 5.04
CA TRP A 249 -11.50 -5.49 3.77
C TRP A 249 -12.48 -5.81 2.65
N LYS A 250 -12.52 -4.94 1.64
CA LYS A 250 -13.25 -5.15 0.39
C LYS A 250 -12.29 -5.16 -0.78
N SER A 251 -12.18 -6.29 -1.47
CA SER A 251 -11.35 -6.44 -2.65
C SER A 251 -11.96 -5.79 -3.90
N ALA A 252 -11.14 -5.62 -4.94
CA ALA A 252 -11.53 -4.91 -6.15
C ALA A 252 -12.61 -5.64 -6.98
N ASP A 253 -12.72 -6.97 -6.83
CA ASP A 253 -13.81 -7.78 -7.40
C ASP A 253 -15.13 -7.66 -6.61
N GLY A 254 -15.12 -6.95 -5.47
CA GLY A 254 -16.28 -6.71 -4.62
C GLY A 254 -16.49 -7.74 -3.52
N HIS A 255 -15.62 -8.76 -3.42
CA HIS A 255 -15.63 -9.66 -2.27
C HIS A 255 -15.21 -8.90 -0.99
N GLU A 256 -15.85 -9.22 0.11
CA GLU A 256 -15.72 -8.51 1.38
C GLU A 256 -15.76 -9.53 2.51
N ASP A 257 -14.80 -9.44 3.41
CA ASP A 257 -14.69 -10.32 4.57
C ASP A 257 -13.92 -9.62 5.71
N THR A 258 -14.01 -10.18 6.92
CA THR A 258 -13.30 -9.69 8.11
C THR A 258 -12.39 -10.77 8.66
N ILE A 259 -11.08 -10.47 8.71
CA ILE A 259 -10.08 -11.38 9.27
C ILE A 259 -9.85 -11.06 10.74
N ASP A 260 -10.23 -11.97 11.64
CA ASP A 260 -9.87 -11.88 13.06
C ASP A 260 -8.35 -12.07 13.21
N PRO A 261 -7.62 -11.19 13.91
CA PRO A 261 -6.21 -11.41 14.24
C PRO A 261 -5.91 -12.78 14.86
N ALA A 262 -6.86 -13.41 15.56
CA ALA A 262 -6.70 -14.75 16.12
C ALA A 262 -6.35 -15.82 15.06
N ALA A 263 -6.70 -15.63 13.79
CA ALA A 263 -6.32 -16.49 12.66
C ALA A 263 -4.80 -16.46 12.35
N LEU A 264 -4.03 -15.57 13.00
CA LEU A 264 -2.57 -15.53 12.88
C LEU A 264 -1.88 -16.52 13.84
N LYS A 265 -2.60 -17.14 14.78
CA LYS A 265 -2.01 -18.06 15.76
C LYS A 265 -1.24 -19.22 15.12
N PRO A 266 -1.75 -19.92 14.09
CA PRO A 266 -1.00 -21.02 13.48
C PRO A 266 0.33 -20.58 12.87
N ALA A 267 0.39 -19.39 12.26
CA ALA A 267 1.63 -18.82 11.74
C ALA A 267 2.64 -18.51 12.86
N LEU A 268 2.17 -17.89 13.94
CA LEU A 268 3.00 -17.54 15.11
C LEU A 268 3.50 -18.78 15.86
N ASP A 269 2.65 -19.80 16.01
CA ASP A 269 2.97 -21.11 16.60
C ASP A 269 4.01 -21.87 15.77
N ALA A 270 3.97 -21.75 14.43
CA ALA A 270 4.97 -22.31 13.52
C ALA A 270 6.34 -21.60 13.62
N GLY A 271 6.44 -20.50 14.37
CA GLY A 271 7.69 -19.78 14.55
C GLY A 271 7.91 -18.61 13.60
N LEU A 272 6.93 -18.30 12.76
CA LEU A 272 7.03 -17.31 11.70
C LEU A 272 6.97 -15.87 12.25
N GLU A 273 7.80 -14.97 11.71
CA GLU A 273 7.60 -13.52 11.90
C GLU A 273 6.42 -13.07 11.02
N VAL A 274 5.47 -12.35 11.63
CA VAL A 274 4.28 -11.84 10.97
C VAL A 274 4.21 -10.33 11.14
N SER A 275 4.11 -9.61 10.03
CA SER A 275 3.79 -8.18 9.99
C SER A 275 2.36 -8.02 9.52
N VAL A 276 1.56 -7.25 10.26
CA VAL A 276 0.13 -7.10 9.99
C VAL A 276 -0.24 -5.65 9.73
N ALA A 277 -0.83 -5.40 8.56
CA ALA A 277 -1.58 -4.19 8.29
C ALA A 277 -2.99 -4.34 8.85
N ILE A 278 -3.50 -3.29 9.48
CA ILE A 278 -4.88 -3.27 9.99
C ILE A 278 -5.77 -2.80 8.84
N GLY A 279 -6.90 -3.46 8.61
CA GLY A 279 -7.97 -3.02 7.71
C GLY A 279 -8.96 -2.11 8.42
N ASP A 280 -10.21 -2.15 7.98
CA ASP A 280 -11.31 -1.50 8.70
C ASP A 280 -11.65 -2.30 9.96
N VAL A 281 -11.85 -1.59 11.08
CA VAL A 281 -12.27 -2.20 12.34
C VAL A 281 -13.79 -2.04 12.41
N ASP A 282 -14.54 -3.15 12.34
CA ASP A 282 -15.96 -3.09 12.69
C ASP A 282 -16.13 -3.03 14.22
N THR A 283 -17.21 -2.39 14.64
CA THR A 283 -17.74 -2.51 16.01
C THR A 283 -18.93 -3.48 16.06
N GLY A 284 -19.14 -4.25 14.99
CA GLY A 284 -20.06 -5.38 14.96
C GLY A 284 -19.79 -6.36 16.11
N PRO A 285 -20.83 -7.03 16.63
CA PRO A 285 -20.79 -7.70 17.94
C PRO A 285 -19.84 -8.91 18.04
N ASP A 286 -19.29 -9.40 16.93
CA ASP A 286 -18.64 -10.72 16.90
C ASP A 286 -17.10 -10.66 16.89
N ILE A 287 -16.46 -9.64 16.29
CA ILE A 287 -14.99 -9.55 16.17
C ILE A 287 -14.49 -8.16 16.58
N ASP A 288 -13.78 -8.09 17.71
CA ASP A 288 -13.01 -6.91 18.10
C ASP A 288 -11.56 -7.05 17.62
N VAL A 289 -11.28 -6.50 16.44
CA VAL A 289 -9.97 -6.59 15.77
C VAL A 289 -8.86 -6.01 16.65
N MET A 290 -9.09 -4.86 17.29
CA MET A 290 -8.05 -4.21 18.08
C MET A 290 -7.78 -4.98 19.37
N ALA A 291 -8.83 -5.43 20.08
CA ALA A 291 -8.65 -6.23 21.28
C ALA A 291 -7.99 -7.58 20.98
N SER A 292 -8.37 -8.25 19.89
CA SER A 292 -7.77 -9.51 19.44
C SER A 292 -6.29 -9.33 19.10
N LEU A 293 -5.94 -8.30 18.32
CA LEU A 293 -4.55 -7.98 17.99
C LEU A 293 -3.71 -7.67 19.23
N PHE A 294 -4.23 -6.85 20.16
CA PHE A 294 -3.54 -6.58 21.41
C PHE A 294 -3.46 -7.78 22.33
N SER A 295 -4.40 -8.73 22.26
CA SER A 295 -4.29 -10.00 22.98
C SER A 295 -3.05 -10.76 22.52
N LEU A 296 -2.89 -10.93 21.19
CA LEU A 296 -1.70 -11.61 20.63
C LEU A 296 -0.40 -10.90 20.99
N LEU A 297 -0.38 -9.56 20.95
CA LEU A 297 0.81 -8.80 21.35
C LEU A 297 1.15 -8.90 22.84
N ARG A 298 0.18 -9.24 23.72
CA ARG A 298 0.44 -9.49 25.14
C ARG A 298 0.99 -10.89 25.40
N GLU A 299 0.79 -11.83 24.49
CA GLU A 299 1.30 -13.19 24.64
C GLU A 299 2.83 -13.20 24.45
N PRO A 300 3.62 -13.57 25.48
CA PRO A 300 5.08 -13.52 25.39
C PRO A 300 5.66 -14.39 24.27
N ALA A 301 4.97 -15.49 23.93
CA ALA A 301 5.34 -16.39 22.85
C ALA A 301 5.24 -15.74 21.46
N TYR A 302 4.34 -14.75 21.30
CA TYR A 302 4.02 -14.13 20.01
C TYR A 302 4.60 -12.72 19.88
N ASN A 303 4.69 -11.98 20.99
CA ASN A 303 5.09 -10.58 21.00
C ASN A 303 6.36 -10.29 20.17
N ALA A 304 7.39 -11.13 20.24
CA ALA A 304 8.64 -10.90 19.52
C ALA A 304 8.54 -11.08 17.99
N ARG A 305 7.54 -11.82 17.52
CA ARG A 305 7.34 -12.21 16.12
C ARG A 305 6.20 -11.46 15.44
N LEU A 306 5.39 -10.71 16.18
CA LEU A 306 4.26 -9.96 15.64
C LEU A 306 4.61 -8.46 15.53
N ARG A 307 4.49 -7.90 14.33
CA ARG A 307 4.68 -6.47 14.04
C ARG A 307 3.41 -5.86 13.49
N ILE A 308 3.15 -4.59 13.82
CA ILE A 308 2.05 -3.80 13.25
C ILE A 308 2.61 -2.86 12.19
N ASP A 309 2.07 -2.95 10.99
CA ASP A 309 2.29 -2.03 9.89
C ASP A 309 1.32 -0.84 10.00
N LEU A 310 1.84 0.38 9.94
CA LEU A 310 1.07 1.62 10.10
C LEU A 310 0.44 2.14 8.78
N GLY A 311 0.36 1.31 7.75
CA GLY A 311 -0.25 1.65 6.47
C GLY A 311 -1.72 2.05 6.61
N GLY A 312 -2.05 3.23 6.07
CA GLY A 312 -3.41 3.77 6.04
C GLY A 312 -3.99 4.20 7.39
N VAL A 313 -3.23 4.17 8.50
CA VAL A 313 -3.78 4.52 9.84
C VAL A 313 -4.21 5.99 9.96
N LEU A 314 -3.70 6.84 9.07
CA LEU A 314 -4.02 8.26 8.99
C LEU A 314 -5.31 8.57 8.21
N GLU A 315 -5.92 7.55 7.61
CA GLU A 315 -7.16 7.75 6.86
C GLU A 315 -8.29 8.18 7.79
N ALA A 316 -9.11 9.11 7.30
CA ALA A 316 -10.09 9.83 8.09
C ALA A 316 -11.13 8.95 8.81
N GLY A 317 -11.44 7.77 8.25
CA GLY A 317 -12.35 6.79 8.84
C GLY A 317 -11.73 5.94 9.97
N ARG A 318 -10.44 6.12 10.27
CA ARG A 318 -9.64 5.20 11.09
C ARG A 318 -9.02 5.86 12.32
N LEU A 319 -9.22 7.17 12.51
CA LEU A 319 -8.60 7.92 13.61
C LEU A 319 -9.05 7.43 14.99
N ALA A 320 -10.35 7.23 15.17
CA ALA A 320 -10.93 6.80 16.45
C ALA A 320 -10.67 5.31 16.73
N ASP A 321 -10.84 4.45 15.73
CA ASP A 321 -10.87 3.00 15.94
C ASP A 321 -9.52 2.30 15.69
N VAL A 322 -8.56 2.97 15.04
CA VAL A 322 -7.22 2.41 14.75
C VAL A 322 -6.11 3.28 15.34
N LEU A 323 -6.02 4.55 14.93
CA LEU A 323 -4.90 5.41 15.35
C LEU A 323 -4.91 5.65 16.86
N THR A 324 -6.08 5.94 17.44
CA THR A 324 -6.22 6.20 18.88
C THR A 324 -5.78 5.01 19.74
N PRO A 325 -6.30 3.78 19.54
CA PRO A 325 -5.85 2.64 20.33
C PRO A 325 -4.36 2.33 20.17
N LEU A 326 -3.79 2.50 18.97
CA LEU A 326 -2.35 2.31 18.76
C LEU A 326 -1.53 3.30 19.61
N LEU A 327 -1.86 4.59 19.58
CA LEU A 327 -1.16 5.61 20.38
C LEU A 327 -1.39 5.46 21.89
N GLN A 328 -2.54 4.91 22.30
CA GLN A 328 -2.86 4.63 23.71
C GLN A 328 -2.07 3.44 24.30
N HIS A 329 -1.35 2.69 23.48
CA HIS A 329 -0.55 1.54 23.91
C HIS A 329 0.95 1.71 23.59
N PRO A 330 1.63 2.68 24.23
CA PRO A 330 3.05 2.96 23.99
C PRO A 330 3.96 1.77 24.28
N GLN A 331 3.53 0.81 25.11
CA GLN A 331 4.26 -0.44 25.34
C GLN A 331 4.42 -1.32 24.09
N PHE A 332 3.68 -1.05 23.01
CA PHE A 332 3.78 -1.78 21.74
C PHE A 332 4.46 -0.98 20.63
N PHE A 333 4.97 0.23 20.89
CA PHE A 333 5.63 1.05 19.86
C PHE A 333 6.83 0.34 19.23
N ASP A 334 7.56 -0.47 20.00
CA ASP A 334 8.67 -1.28 19.48
C ASP A 334 8.21 -2.41 18.54
N ARG A 335 6.91 -2.69 18.46
CA ARG A 335 6.27 -3.63 17.51
C ARG A 335 5.66 -2.93 16.31
N MET A 336 5.53 -1.61 16.31
CA MET A 336 4.96 -0.85 15.20
C MET A 336 6.05 -0.48 14.18
N ARG A 337 5.67 -0.41 12.90
CA ARG A 337 6.58 -0.08 11.81
C ARG A 337 5.93 0.90 10.85
N TYR A 338 6.73 1.89 10.44
CA TYR A 338 6.31 2.85 9.42
C TYR A 338 5.99 2.14 8.11
N ALA A 339 4.86 2.51 7.54
CA ALA A 339 4.46 2.10 6.21
C ALA A 339 3.60 3.20 5.60
N SER A 340 3.92 3.57 4.37
CA SER A 340 3.13 4.58 3.66
C SER A 340 1.83 4.00 3.12
N ALA A 341 1.80 2.71 2.76
CA ALA A 341 0.79 2.12 1.90
C ALA A 341 0.69 2.86 0.55
N TYR A 342 1.81 3.38 0.03
CA TYR A 342 1.84 4.03 -1.28
C TYR A 342 1.34 3.07 -2.36
N PRO A 343 0.45 3.51 -3.29
CA PRO A 343 0.13 4.91 -3.62
C PRO A 343 -1.09 5.53 -2.93
N ASP A 344 -1.67 4.92 -1.89
CA ASP A 344 -2.88 5.47 -1.26
C ASP A 344 -2.71 6.90 -0.74
N PRO A 345 -1.60 7.29 -0.05
CA PRO A 345 -1.37 8.68 0.36
C PRO A 345 -1.21 9.69 -0.78
N ALA A 346 -1.04 9.23 -2.03
CA ALA A 346 -1.00 10.12 -3.19
C ALA A 346 -2.40 10.59 -3.63
N LEU A 347 -3.46 9.96 -3.13
CA LEU A 347 -4.82 10.45 -3.30
C LEU A 347 -5.05 11.66 -2.38
N ALA A 348 -5.50 12.77 -2.96
CA ALA A 348 -5.67 14.06 -2.30
C ALA A 348 -6.52 14.05 -1.02
N HIS A 349 -7.36 13.03 -0.85
CA HIS A 349 -8.27 12.90 0.28
C HIS A 349 -8.00 11.66 1.15
N ALA A 350 -6.95 10.88 0.85
CA ALA A 350 -6.60 9.73 1.69
C ALA A 350 -6.20 10.19 3.09
N ILE A 351 -5.36 11.23 3.17
CA ILE A 351 -4.94 11.86 4.43
C ILE A 351 -5.34 13.33 4.38
N ASP A 352 -6.14 13.77 5.35
CA ASP A 352 -6.55 15.16 5.47
C ASP A 352 -5.94 15.80 6.73
N PRO A 353 -4.88 16.62 6.60
CA PRO A 353 -4.25 17.30 7.73
C PRO A 353 -5.20 18.21 8.51
N ALA A 354 -6.17 18.85 7.84
CA ALA A 354 -7.14 19.70 8.52
C ALA A 354 -8.05 18.86 9.42
N ARG A 355 -8.51 17.71 8.94
CA ARG A 355 -9.30 16.79 9.76
C ARG A 355 -8.50 16.20 10.92
N LEU A 356 -7.22 15.88 10.72
CA LEU A 356 -6.33 15.46 11.82
C LEU A 356 -6.23 16.56 12.89
N ALA A 357 -6.13 17.82 12.48
CA ALA A 357 -6.09 18.97 13.39
C ALA A 357 -7.45 19.22 14.08
N ASP A 358 -8.57 19.11 13.36
CA ASP A 358 -9.93 19.25 13.90
C ASP A 358 -10.25 18.20 14.99
N HIS A 359 -9.57 17.05 14.94
CA HIS A 359 -9.64 15.98 15.94
C HIS A 359 -8.46 15.99 16.92
N ASP A 360 -7.70 17.09 16.99
CA ASP A 360 -6.56 17.33 17.90
C ASP A 360 -5.37 16.36 17.75
N PHE A 361 -5.33 15.53 16.69
CA PHE A 361 -4.20 14.65 16.40
C PHE A 361 -3.00 15.39 15.83
N LEU A 362 -3.21 16.59 15.31
CA LEU A 362 -2.18 17.40 14.68
C LEU A 362 -2.29 18.84 15.18
N ASP A 363 -1.16 19.53 15.28
CA ASP A 363 -1.19 20.98 15.51
C ASP A 363 -1.75 21.71 14.29
N PRO A 364 -2.78 22.57 14.43
CA PRO A 364 -3.34 23.32 13.31
C PRO A 364 -2.31 24.14 12.51
N ALA A 365 -1.20 24.56 13.14
CA ALA A 365 -0.13 25.28 12.46
C ALA A 365 0.62 24.44 11.41
N LEU A 366 0.51 23.10 11.49
CA LEU A 366 1.18 22.17 10.59
C LEU A 366 0.37 21.86 9.32
N VAL A 367 -0.91 22.24 9.26
CA VAL A 367 -1.80 21.91 8.14
C VAL A 367 -1.28 22.46 6.81
N GLU A 368 -0.94 23.75 6.74
CA GLU A 368 -0.45 24.37 5.50
C GLU A 368 0.95 23.88 5.09
N PRO A 369 1.93 23.77 6.01
CA PRO A 369 3.20 23.11 5.71
C PRO A 369 3.04 21.69 5.14
N LEU A 370 2.17 20.87 5.72
CA LEU A 370 1.92 19.51 5.24
C LEU A 370 1.25 19.48 3.87
N ARG A 371 0.30 20.37 3.59
CA ARG A 371 -0.30 20.51 2.26
C ARG A 371 0.73 20.89 1.20
N ALA A 372 1.64 21.80 1.53
CA ALA A 372 2.76 22.14 0.64
C ALA A 372 3.68 20.92 0.40
N THR A 373 3.97 20.13 1.44
CA THR A 373 4.74 18.88 1.29
C THR A 373 4.02 17.88 0.39
N TYR A 374 2.70 17.71 0.53
CA TYR A 374 1.89 16.82 -0.33
C TYR A 374 1.95 17.23 -1.80
N ASP A 375 1.84 18.53 -2.08
CA ASP A 375 1.82 19.07 -3.44
C ASP A 375 3.13 18.81 -4.23
N VAL A 376 4.20 18.47 -3.51
CA VAL A 376 5.53 18.16 -4.08
C VAL A 376 5.83 16.67 -4.03
N ASN A 377 5.71 16.07 -2.86
CA ASN A 377 6.10 14.69 -2.61
C ASN A 377 5.11 14.00 -1.66
N PRO A 378 4.04 13.38 -2.19
CA PRO A 378 3.05 12.67 -1.40
C PRO A 378 3.63 11.56 -0.51
N LEU A 379 4.73 10.91 -0.93
CA LEU A 379 5.41 9.90 -0.11
C LEU A 379 6.06 10.54 1.14
N LEU A 380 6.78 11.65 0.96
CA LEU A 380 7.35 12.44 2.06
C LEU A 380 6.25 12.99 2.98
N PHE A 381 5.15 13.47 2.40
CA PHE A 381 4.00 13.96 3.15
C PHE A 381 3.42 12.91 4.11
N ALA A 382 3.25 11.66 3.65
CA ALA A 382 2.76 10.57 4.49
C ALA A 382 3.68 10.32 5.69
N LEU A 383 5.00 10.28 5.45
CA LEU A 383 6.03 10.15 6.50
C LEU A 383 5.95 11.29 7.51
N VAL A 384 6.05 12.54 7.03
CA VAL A 384 6.08 13.74 7.87
C VAL A 384 4.79 13.85 8.68
N THR A 385 3.63 13.57 8.07
CA THR A 385 2.36 13.59 8.80
C THR A 385 2.36 12.57 9.93
N LEU A 386 2.79 11.33 9.68
CA LEU A 386 2.84 10.29 10.72
C LEU A 386 3.87 10.61 11.83
N ARG A 387 4.97 11.31 11.52
CA ARG A 387 5.94 11.78 12.52
C ARG A 387 5.33 12.79 13.50
N HIS A 388 4.33 13.55 13.05
CA HIS A 388 3.76 14.67 13.82
C HIS A 388 2.37 14.39 14.42
N VAL A 389 1.78 13.22 14.16
CA VAL A 389 0.54 12.86 14.86
C VAL A 389 0.78 12.59 16.34
N ARG A 390 -0.13 13.09 17.17
CA ARG A 390 -0.09 12.97 18.62
C ARG A 390 -1.44 12.54 19.17
N LEU A 391 -1.44 11.80 20.27
CA LEU A 391 -2.65 11.45 20.98
C LEU A 391 -3.22 12.70 21.68
N PRO A 392 -4.45 13.16 21.39
CA PRO A 392 -4.98 14.43 21.89
C PRO A 392 -4.89 14.62 23.40
N THR A 393 -5.06 13.55 24.17
CA THR A 393 -5.12 13.61 25.63
C THR A 393 -3.76 13.66 26.32
N THR A 394 -2.69 13.21 25.67
CA THR A 394 -1.38 13.02 26.32
C THR A 394 -0.21 13.62 25.55
N GLY A 395 -0.39 13.96 24.27
CA GLY A 395 0.69 14.37 23.37
C GLY A 395 1.62 13.23 22.96
N LEU A 396 1.30 11.97 23.29
CA LEU A 396 2.09 10.80 22.87
C LEU A 396 2.12 10.69 21.35
N HIS A 397 3.30 10.46 20.79
CA HIS A 397 3.53 10.30 19.36
C HIS A 397 4.43 9.09 19.12
N PHE A 398 4.50 8.61 17.87
CA PHE A 398 5.34 7.47 17.52
C PHE A 398 6.83 7.86 17.60
N PRO A 399 7.67 7.09 18.33
CA PRO A 399 9.09 7.37 18.45
C PRO A 399 9.83 7.11 17.14
N ALA A 400 11.03 7.69 16.98
CA ALA A 400 11.90 7.51 15.80
C ALA A 400 12.14 6.03 15.43
N SER A 401 12.22 5.14 16.43
CA SER A 401 12.43 3.71 16.22
C SER A 401 11.35 3.03 15.39
N VAL A 402 10.14 3.58 15.32
CA VAL A 402 9.07 3.08 14.42
C VAL A 402 9.43 3.25 12.95
N PHE A 403 10.29 4.22 12.61
CA PHE A 403 10.60 4.63 11.24
C PHE A 403 11.91 4.07 10.68
N THR A 404 12.93 3.85 11.53
CA THR A 404 14.28 3.46 11.08
C THR A 404 14.68 2.02 11.37
N GLN A 405 13.95 1.33 12.25
CA GLN A 405 14.41 0.01 12.71
C GLN A 405 14.26 -1.04 11.61
N GLU A 406 15.37 -1.57 11.09
CA GLU A 406 15.38 -2.86 10.37
C GLU A 406 15.15 -4.01 11.35
N SER A 407 14.29 -4.96 10.98
CA SER A 407 14.17 -6.20 11.76
C SER A 407 15.54 -6.88 11.69
N GLY A 408 16.04 -7.37 12.82
CA GLY A 408 17.38 -7.91 12.94
C GLY A 408 17.78 -8.85 11.80
N SER A 409 19.02 -8.70 11.35
CA SER A 409 19.81 -9.71 10.65
C SER A 409 19.74 -11.08 11.31
#